data_AF-A0A0A1ZSU5-F1
#
_entry.id   AF-A0A0A1ZSU5-F1
#
_cell.length_a   1.000
_cell.length_b   1.000
_cell.length_c   1.000
_cell.angle_alpha   90.00
_cell.angle_beta   90.00
_cell.angle_gamma   90.00
#
_symmetry.space_group_name_H-M   'P 1'
#
loop_
_entity.id
_entity.type
_entity.pdbx_description
1 polymer ?
#
loop_
_entity_poly.entity_id
_entity_poly.type
_entity_poly.pdbx_seq_one_letter_code
_entity_poly.pdbx_strand_id
1 'polypeptide(L)' 'MFQKGMGRSAYICKSKKCYSDSKIKKKLQKALNTFLEPEIIDILEKEITSYNGYPNKGI' A
#
# COMPACT_ATOMS: atom_id res chain seq x y z
N MET A 1 -12.90 -5.65 4.18
CA MET A 1 -13.41 -6.26 2.94
C MET A 1 -12.43 -5.90 1.83
N PHE A 2 -11.72 -6.85 1.22
CA PHE A 2 -10.81 -6.51 0.12
C PHE A 2 -11.64 -6.01 -1.06
N GLN A 3 -11.35 -4.81 -1.56
CA GLN A 3 -11.94 -4.29 -2.79
C GLN A 3 -11.59 -5.31 -3.90
N LYS A 4 -12.58 -6.12 -4.32
CA LYS A 4 -12.41 -7.13 -5.38
C LYS A 4 -12.45 -6.42 -6.73
N GLY A 5 -11.45 -5.59 -6.99
CA GLY A 5 -11.19 -5.07 -8.33
C GLY A 5 -10.70 -6.18 -9.25
N MET A 6 -11.02 -6.10 -10.54
CA MET A 6 -10.42 -6.95 -11.57
C MET A 6 -9.14 -6.30 -12.08
N GLY A 7 -8.07 -7.08 -12.27
CA GLY A 7 -6.79 -6.60 -12.81
C GLY A 7 -5.57 -7.06 -12.03
N ARG A 8 -4.42 -6.41 -12.29
CA ARG A 8 -3.17 -6.69 -11.57
C ARG A 8 -3.26 -6.13 -10.15
N SER A 9 -2.96 -6.97 -9.18
CA SER A 9 -2.90 -6.59 -7.77
C SER A 9 -1.51 -6.90 -7.21
N ALA A 10 -1.14 -6.18 -6.15
CA ALA A 10 0.11 -6.39 -5.44
C ALA A 10 -0.15 -6.23 -3.93
N TYR A 11 0.58 -7.01 -3.13
CA TYR A 11 0.55 -6.89 -1.68
C TYR A 11 1.73 -6.05 -1.21
N ILE A 12 1.46 -5.17 -0.24
CA ILE A 12 2.47 -4.42 0.48
C ILE A 12 2.39 -4.76 1.96
N CYS A 13 3.55 -4.82 2.61
CA CYS A 13 3.58 -5.06 4.04
C CYS A 13 2.97 -3.88 4.82
N LYS A 14 2.33 -4.19 5.95
CA LYS A 14 1.59 -3.23 6.79
C LYS A 14 2.48 -2.29 7.60
N SER A 15 3.81 -2.44 7.54
CA SER A 15 4.73 -1.61 8.34
C SER A 15 5.00 -0.28 7.67
N LYS A 16 5.19 0.79 8.46
CA LYS A 16 5.61 2.09 7.91
C LYS A 16 6.91 2.05 7.10
N LYS A 17 7.76 1.06 7.39
CA LYS A 17 9.01 0.81 6.64
C LYS A 17 8.76 0.43 5.18
N CYS A 18 7.55 -0.01 4.84
CA CYS A 18 7.24 -0.56 3.52
C CYS A 18 6.94 0.51 2.46
N TYR A 19 6.49 1.70 2.83
CA TYR A 19 6.27 2.78 1.86
C TYR A 19 7.46 3.76 1.77
N SER A 20 8.25 3.85 2.84
CA SER A 20 9.42 4.74 2.94
C SER A 20 10.65 4.22 2.19
N ASP A 21 10.70 2.91 1.89
CA ASP A 21 11.76 2.33 1.06
C ASP A 21 11.51 2.67 -0.43
N SER A 22 12.41 3.45 -1.02
CA SER A 22 12.38 3.82 -2.44
C SER A 22 12.36 2.62 -3.39
N LYS A 23 12.85 1.46 -2.95
CA LYS A 23 12.79 0.20 -3.71
C LYS A 23 11.37 -0.32 -3.82
N ILE A 24 10.53 -0.11 -2.81
CA ILE A 24 9.16 -0.62 -2.82
C ILE A 24 8.30 0.15 -3.81
N LYS A 25 8.45 1.47 -3.92
CA LYS A 25 7.76 2.26 -4.96
C LYS A 25 8.03 1.71 -6.36
N LYS A 26 9.30 1.45 -6.70
CA LYS A 26 9.68 0.85 -7.99
C LYS A 26 9.13 -0.56 -8.18
N LYS A 27 9.19 -1.39 -7.14
CA LYS A 27 8.64 -2.76 -7.18
C LYS A 27 7.12 -2.74 -7.38
N LEU A 28 6.42 -1.81 -6.73
CA LEU A 28 4.97 -1.66 -6.81
C LEU A 28 4.55 -1.19 -8.21
N GLN A 29 5.24 -0.19 -8.77
CA GLN A 29 5.05 0.26 -10.16
C GLN A 29 5.26 -0.89 -11.15
N LYS A 30 6.31 -1.71 -10.96
CA LYS A 30 6.58 -2.87 -11.80
C LYS A 30 5.50 -3.97 -11.66
N ALA A 31 5.05 -4.25 -10.45
CA ALA A 31 4.04 -5.28 -10.19
C ALA A 31 2.67 -4.89 -10.78
N LEU A 32 2.28 -3.63 -10.63
CA LEU A 32 1.02 -3.10 -11.15
C LEU A 32 1.14 -2.70 -12.64
N ASN A 33 2.36 -2.62 -13.18
CA ASN A 33 2.66 -2.17 -14.54
C ASN A 33 2.01 -0.82 -14.85
N THR A 34 2.08 0.09 -13.88
CA THR A 34 1.54 1.43 -13.96
C THR A 34 2.48 2.42 -13.30
N PHE A 35 2.39 3.67 -13.72
CA PHE A 35 3.05 4.76 -13.03
C PHE A 35 2.27 5.07 -11.75
N LEU A 36 2.94 5.00 -10.61
CA LEU A 36 2.39 5.51 -9.36
C LEU A 36 2.74 6.99 -9.22
N GLU A 37 1.72 7.81 -9.35
CA GLU A 37 1.78 9.22 -8.99
C GLU A 37 2.06 9.39 -7.49
N PRO A 38 2.73 10.49 -7.11
CA PRO A 38 3.03 10.78 -5.71
C PRO A 38 1.76 10.85 -4.83
N GLU A 39 0.64 11.38 -5.33
CA GLU A 39 -0.63 11.40 -4.59
C GLU A 39 -1.11 10.00 -4.17
N ILE A 40 -0.95 8.99 -5.02
CA ILE A 40 -1.34 7.62 -4.68
C ILE A 40 -0.44 7.07 -3.56
N ILE A 41 0.84 7.44 -3.55
CA ILE A 41 1.77 7.04 -2.48
C ILE A 41 1.35 7.68 -1.15
N ASP A 42 0.97 8.96 -1.16
CA ASP A 42 0.49 9.66 0.04
C ASP A 42 -0.81 9.06 0.59
N ILE A 43 -1.73 8.68 -0.29
CA ILE A 43 -2.96 7.97 0.10
C ILE A 43 -2.61 6.61 0.71
N LEU A 44 -1.67 5.87 0.11
CA LEU A 44 -1.23 4.57 0.62
C LEU A 44 -0.61 4.69 2.02
N GLU A 45 0.20 5.72 2.26
CA GLU A 45 0.83 5.99 3.54
C GLU A 45 -0.20 6.32 4.62
N LYS A 46 -1.21 7.14 4.29
CA LYS A 46 -2.32 7.47 5.19
C LYS A 46 -3.13 6.22 5.55
N GLU A 47 -3.46 5.37 4.58
CA GLU A 47 -4.18 4.12 4.81
C GLU A 47 -3.41 3.15 5.71
N ILE A 48 -2.11 2.93 5.43
CA ILE A 48 -1.26 2.06 6.25
C ILE A 48 -1.10 2.61 7.67
N THR A 49 -0.96 3.93 7.82
CA THR A 49 -0.85 4.58 9.14
C THR A 49 -2.16 4.47 9.91
N SER A 50 -3.29 4.69 9.25
CA SER A 50 -4.64 4.51 9.81
C SER A 50 -4.86 3.07 10.27
N TYR A 51 -4.47 2.08 9.45
CA TYR A 51 -4.55 0.67 9.79
C TYR A 51 -3.73 0.29 11.03
N ASN A 52 -2.54 0.87 11.21
CA ASN A 52 -1.71 0.63 12.40
C ASN A 52 -2.17 1.43 13.63
N GLY A 53 -2.89 2.54 13.43
CA GLY A 53 -3.45 3.36 14.50
C GLY A 53 -4.71 2.76 15.14
N TYR A 54 -5.38 1.84 14.44
CA TYR A 54 -6.36 0.96 15.04
C TYR A 54 -5.65 -0.26 15.64
N PRO A 55 -5.48 -0.37 16.98
CA PRO A 55 -5.14 -1.65 17.57
C PRO A 55 -6.24 -2.60 17.14
N ASN A 56 -5.86 -3.67 16.45
CA ASN A 56 -6.78 -4.70 16.01
C ASN A 56 -7.52 -5.18 17.27
N LYS A 57 -8.76 -4.71 17.50
CA LYS A 57 -9.70 -5.38 18.40
C LYS A 57 -9.97 -6.70 17.69
N GLY A 58 -9.28 -7.73 18.16
CA GLY A 58 -9.41 -9.09 17.67
C GLY A 58 -10.89 -9.43 17.52
N ILE A 59 -11.19 -10.13 16.44
CA ILE A 59 -12.41 -10.94 16.37
C ILE A 59 -12.34 -11.97 17.49
#